data_AF-A0A2E1KET3-F1
#
_entry.id   AF-A0A2E1KET3-F1
#
_cell.length_a   1.000
_cell.length_b   1.000
_cell.length_c   1.000
_cell.angle_alpha   90.00
_cell.angle_beta   90.00
_cell.angle_gamma   90.00
#
_symmetry.space_group_name_H-M   'P 1'
#
loop_
_entity.id
_entity.type
_entity.pdbx_description
1 polymer ?
#
loop_
_entity_poly.entity_id
_entity_poly.type
_entity_poly.pdbx_seq_one_letter_code
_entity_poly.pdbx_strand_id
1 'polypeptide(L)'
;MADKTPVKATFDSAGDADGLSEFVSGDTVPYTHGGTGLSSIGSAGQVVKVNSGANGLEWGGVEAVINIDGMTDKSSITLADTDKIPISDGGTEGYIVPTQIRGYLIKDEDAMDSNSATHMPSQQSVKAYADTKATTSNRLDEFANPTSALDINDQELQKAVLKDYAETDVAVSSGTTLAIDLSAGNTGSVTLAHSVTDIDFTNFPTNGVSS
;
A
#
# COMPACT_ATOMS: atom_id res chain seq x y z
N MET A 1 68.34 -5.94 14.87
CA MET A 1 68.40 -4.86 15.89
C MET A 1 68.08 -5.49 17.23
N ALA A 2 68.80 -5.17 18.30
CA ALA A 2 68.45 -5.68 19.62
C ALA A 2 67.24 -4.88 20.13
N ASP A 3 66.17 -5.56 20.50
CA ASP A 3 65.00 -4.92 21.09
C ASP A 3 65.42 -4.30 22.43
N LYS A 4 65.15 -3.00 22.59
CA LYS A 4 65.48 -2.29 23.83
C LYS A 4 64.36 -2.47 24.83
N THR A 5 64.69 -2.96 26.03
CA THR A 5 63.74 -3.00 27.15
C THR A 5 63.47 -1.58 27.65
N PRO A 6 62.21 -1.15 27.78
CA PRO A 6 61.89 0.12 28.44
C PRO A 6 62.42 0.15 29.88
N VAL A 7 62.85 1.33 30.33
CA VAL A 7 63.31 1.58 31.71
C VAL A 7 62.31 2.45 32.47
N LYS A 8 62.13 2.19 33.76
CA LYS A 8 61.35 2.98 34.71
C LYS A 8 62.26 3.71 35.68
N ALA A 9 61.81 4.87 36.17
CA ALA A 9 62.42 5.47 37.35
C ALA A 9 62.05 4.65 38.61
N THR A 10 63.01 4.47 39.51
CA THR A 10 62.75 3.98 40.86
C THR A 10 62.62 5.17 41.80
N PHE A 11 61.65 5.14 42.70
CA PHE A 11 61.40 6.20 43.67
C PHE A 11 61.72 5.71 45.07
N ASP A 12 62.28 6.59 45.90
CA ASP A 12 62.53 6.32 47.30
C ASP A 12 61.23 6.39 48.15
N SER A 13 61.37 6.30 49.47
CA SER A 13 60.20 6.37 50.38
C SER A 13 59.60 7.79 50.49
N ALA A 14 60.32 8.82 50.05
CA ALA A 14 59.84 10.20 49.99
C ALA A 14 59.12 10.49 48.66
N GLY A 15 59.20 9.58 47.68
CA GLY A 15 58.63 9.77 46.34
C GLY A 15 59.56 10.51 45.38
N ASP A 16 60.83 10.67 45.75
CA ASP A 16 61.86 11.28 44.90
C ASP A 16 62.51 10.20 44.02
N ALA A 17 62.85 10.55 42.78
CA ALA A 17 63.49 9.61 41.86
C ALA A 17 64.94 9.33 42.30
N ASP A 18 65.28 8.06 42.54
CA ASP A 18 66.57 7.61 43.08
C ASP A 18 67.29 6.59 42.16
N GLY A 19 66.73 6.31 40.98
CA GLY A 19 67.40 5.42 40.03
C GLY A 19 66.59 5.06 38.80
N LEU A 20 67.14 4.14 38.02
CA LEU A 20 66.51 3.53 36.85
C LEU A 20 66.53 2.01 36.99
N SER A 21 65.45 1.36 36.59
CA SER A 21 65.32 -0.10 36.54
C SER A 21 64.61 -0.52 35.27
N GLU A 22 64.77 -1.76 34.84
CA GLU A 22 64.00 -2.28 33.71
C GLU A 22 62.55 -2.55 34.14
N PHE A 23 61.61 -2.41 33.20
CA PHE A 23 60.26 -2.91 33.40
C PHE A 23 60.30 -4.44 33.52
N VAL A 24 59.74 -4.98 34.59
CA VAL A 24 59.58 -6.42 34.81
C VAL A 24 58.14 -6.84 34.58
N SER A 25 57.92 -8.15 34.43
CA SER A 25 56.57 -8.72 34.30
C SER A 25 55.69 -8.32 35.50
N GLY A 26 54.58 -7.62 35.23
CA GLY A 26 53.66 -7.10 36.24
C GLY A 26 53.76 -5.60 36.49
N ASP A 27 54.82 -4.94 36.03
CA ASP A 27 54.87 -3.49 36.01
C ASP A 27 53.86 -2.91 35.00
N THR A 28 53.29 -1.76 35.33
CA THR A 28 52.38 -1.02 34.43
C THR A 28 52.76 0.46 34.40
N VAL A 29 52.39 1.15 33.32
CA VAL A 29 52.40 2.61 33.28
C VAL A 29 51.04 3.10 33.80
N PRO A 30 50.98 3.88 34.90
CA PRO A 30 49.72 4.33 35.45
C PRO A 30 49.02 5.30 34.49
N TYR A 31 47.69 5.18 34.37
CA TYR A 31 46.88 6.02 33.49
C TYR A 31 46.89 7.51 33.89
N THR A 32 47.23 7.83 35.14
CA THR A 32 47.24 9.21 35.66
C THR A 32 48.35 10.08 35.08
N HIS A 33 49.44 9.47 34.58
CA HIS A 33 50.63 10.17 34.08
C HIS A 33 51.23 9.50 32.83
N GLY A 34 50.41 8.77 32.08
CA GLY A 34 50.80 8.14 30.82
C GLY A 34 50.92 9.15 29.67
N GLY A 35 51.60 8.74 28.59
CA GLY A 35 51.97 9.57 27.43
C GLY A 35 50.83 10.15 26.59
N THR A 36 49.58 10.07 27.05
CA THR A 36 48.40 10.69 26.42
C THR A 36 48.09 12.09 26.98
N GLY A 37 48.70 12.48 28.10
CA GLY A 37 48.45 13.78 28.74
C GLY A 37 47.10 13.90 29.47
N LEU A 38 46.35 12.79 29.57
CA LEU A 38 45.07 12.70 30.27
C LEU A 38 45.28 12.06 31.65
N SER A 39 44.67 12.62 32.69
CA SER A 39 44.83 12.17 34.08
C SER A 39 43.77 11.16 34.55
N SER A 40 42.85 10.76 33.66
CA SER A 40 41.76 9.81 33.91
C SER A 40 41.53 8.94 32.68
N ILE A 41 41.03 7.72 32.87
CA ILE A 41 40.58 6.80 31.81
C ILE A 41 39.24 7.21 31.17
N GLY A 42 38.65 8.32 31.63
CA GLY A 42 37.38 8.84 31.15
C GLY A 42 36.17 8.27 31.89
N SER A 43 34.99 8.71 31.45
CA SER A 43 33.68 8.18 31.83
C SER A 43 33.25 7.08 30.86
N ALA A 44 32.28 6.26 31.27
CA ALA A 44 31.68 5.25 30.39
C ALA A 44 31.13 5.89 29.11
N GLY A 45 31.40 5.25 27.96
CA GLY A 45 30.96 5.75 26.65
C GLY A 45 31.81 6.89 26.07
N GLN A 46 33.00 7.16 26.63
CA GLN A 46 33.97 8.07 26.05
C GLN A 46 35.06 7.34 25.26
N VAL A 47 35.56 7.98 24.21
CA VAL A 47 36.73 7.55 23.42
C VAL A 47 37.80 8.64 23.45
N VAL A 48 39.06 8.23 23.36
CA VAL A 48 40.15 9.18 23.12
C VAL A 48 40.11 9.58 21.66
N LYS A 49 40.00 10.87 21.40
CA LYS A 49 40.09 11.46 20.06
C LYS A 49 41.13 12.56 20.03
N VAL A 50 41.53 12.97 18.83
CA VAL A 50 42.35 14.17 18.65
C VAL A 50 41.49 15.39 18.92
N ASN A 51 42.00 16.35 19.70
CA ASN A 51 41.27 17.58 19.98
C ASN A 51 41.11 18.47 18.73
N SER A 52 40.19 19.43 18.77
CA SER A 52 39.91 20.31 17.61
C SER A 52 41.13 21.10 17.12
N GLY A 53 42.12 21.33 17.99
CA GLY A 53 43.39 21.98 17.67
C GLY A 53 44.46 21.06 17.09
N ALA A 54 44.18 19.76 16.94
CA ALA A 54 45.12 18.73 16.47
C ALA A 54 46.46 18.68 17.21
N ASN A 55 46.50 19.15 18.45
CA ASN A 55 47.73 19.30 19.24
C ASN A 55 47.73 18.46 20.52
N GLY A 56 46.66 17.69 20.75
CA GLY A 56 46.53 16.83 21.91
C GLY A 56 45.41 15.81 21.74
N LEU A 57 45.29 14.97 22.76
CA LEU A 57 44.23 13.99 22.88
C LEU A 57 43.20 14.49 23.90
N GLU A 58 41.91 14.27 23.61
CA GLU A 58 40.80 14.59 24.51
C GLU A 58 39.79 13.44 24.58
N TRP A 59 38.99 13.42 25.65
CA TRP A 59 37.85 12.52 25.73
C TRP A 59 36.67 13.09 24.94
N GLY A 60 36.24 12.37 23.90
CA GLY A 60 34.99 12.63 23.19
C GLY A 60 33.92 11.62 23.58
N GLY A 61 32.65 12.00 23.39
CA GLY A 61 31.57 11.00 23.37
C GLY A 61 31.77 10.02 22.21
N VAL A 62 31.29 8.80 22.36
CA VAL A 62 31.14 7.85 21.25
C VAL A 62 29.99 8.33 20.36
N GLU A 63 30.31 8.89 19.20
CA GLU A 63 29.37 8.92 18.07
C GLU A 63 29.24 7.47 17.55
N ALA A 64 28.07 7.01 17.13
CA ALA A 64 27.88 5.63 16.63
C ALA A 64 28.91 5.28 15.54
N VAL A 65 29.93 4.49 15.86
CA VAL A 65 30.91 4.00 14.87
C VAL A 65 30.37 2.72 14.25
N ILE A 66 29.68 2.83 13.12
CA ILE A 66 29.32 1.70 12.27
C ILE A 66 30.42 1.55 11.23
N ASN A 67 31.24 0.51 11.36
CA ASN A 67 32.29 0.21 10.37
C ASN A 67 31.68 -0.42 9.11
N ILE A 68 31.17 0.40 8.19
CA ILE A 68 30.50 -0.06 6.97
C ILE A 68 31.46 -0.87 6.08
N ASP A 69 32.71 -0.41 5.94
CA ASP A 69 33.69 -1.03 5.04
C ASP A 69 34.19 -2.39 5.56
N GLY A 70 34.09 -2.64 6.87
CA GLY A 70 34.46 -3.91 7.51
C GLY A 70 33.32 -4.92 7.66
N MET A 71 32.09 -4.58 7.24
CA MET A 71 30.96 -5.50 7.36
C MET A 71 31.05 -6.64 6.35
N THR A 72 30.69 -7.85 6.79
CA THR A 72 30.48 -8.98 5.86
C THR A 72 29.29 -8.69 4.96
N ASP A 73 29.41 -8.96 3.66
CA ASP A 73 28.28 -8.86 2.72
C ASP A 73 27.12 -9.75 3.19
N LYS A 74 25.97 -9.10 3.31
CA LYS A 74 24.69 -9.66 3.77
C LYS A 74 23.56 -9.20 2.84
N SER A 75 23.84 -8.97 1.57
CA SER A 75 22.84 -8.56 0.57
C SER A 75 21.70 -9.58 0.36
N SER A 76 21.89 -10.85 0.75
CA SER A 76 20.90 -11.93 0.56
C SER A 76 20.11 -12.34 1.82
N ILE A 77 20.30 -11.69 2.97
CA ILE A 77 19.53 -12.01 4.18
C ILE A 77 18.17 -11.31 4.15
N THR A 78 17.14 -12.06 4.53
CA THR A 78 15.82 -11.50 4.86
C THR A 78 15.86 -10.87 6.25
N LEU A 79 15.40 -9.63 6.37
CA LEU A 79 15.25 -8.96 7.67
C LEU A 79 14.08 -9.57 8.44
N ALA A 80 14.32 -9.99 9.67
CA ALA A 80 13.29 -10.34 10.63
C ALA A 80 12.71 -9.09 11.31
N ASP A 81 11.47 -9.18 11.75
CA ASP A 81 10.74 -8.08 12.40
C ASP A 81 11.39 -7.52 13.67
N THR A 82 12.29 -8.31 14.27
CA THR A 82 13.05 -7.99 15.48
C THR A 82 14.49 -7.55 15.20
N ASP A 83 14.93 -7.58 13.95
CA ASP A 83 16.29 -7.19 13.60
C ASP A 83 16.52 -5.71 13.93
N LYS A 84 17.71 -5.39 14.45
CA LYS A 84 18.03 -4.04 14.90
C LYS A 84 18.76 -3.28 13.81
N ILE A 85 18.21 -2.16 13.41
CA ILE A 85 18.81 -1.21 12.47
C ILE A 85 19.26 -0.01 13.31
N PRO A 86 20.57 0.25 13.40
CA PRO A 86 21.08 1.37 14.19
C PRO A 86 20.65 2.70 13.57
N ILE A 87 20.30 3.66 14.42
CA ILE A 87 19.92 5.02 14.04
C ILE A 87 20.51 6.03 15.03
N SER A 88 20.60 7.29 14.60
CA SER A 88 20.89 8.43 15.47
C SER A 88 19.80 9.47 15.28
N ASP A 89 19.14 9.88 16.36
CA ASP A 89 18.13 10.93 16.36
C ASP A 89 18.47 11.97 17.42
N GLY A 90 18.69 13.22 16.97
CA GLY A 90 19.03 14.33 17.86
C GLY A 90 20.27 14.10 18.74
N GLY A 91 21.22 13.27 18.32
CA GLY A 91 22.42 12.91 19.11
C GLY A 91 22.18 11.82 20.15
N THR A 92 21.06 11.09 20.08
CA THR A 92 20.84 9.85 20.82
C THR A 92 20.94 8.67 19.88
N GLU A 93 21.91 7.79 20.13
CA GLU A 93 22.07 6.55 19.39
C GLU A 93 21.07 5.50 19.89
N GLY A 94 20.43 4.83 18.95
CA GLY A 94 19.47 3.77 19.25
C GLY A 94 19.38 2.76 18.12
N TYR A 95 18.34 1.92 18.20
CA TYR A 95 17.97 1.08 17.09
C TYR A 95 16.46 1.16 16.86
N ILE A 96 16.08 0.98 15.61
CA ILE A 96 14.72 0.65 15.22
C ILE A 96 14.69 -0.77 14.68
N VAL A 97 13.50 -1.31 14.51
CA VAL A 97 13.28 -2.61 13.90
C VAL A 97 12.46 -2.50 12.61
N PRO A 98 12.53 -3.46 11.67
CA PRO A 98 11.79 -3.42 10.41
C PRO A 98 10.28 -3.17 10.54
N THR A 99 9.65 -3.65 11.62
CA THR A 99 8.23 -3.38 11.90
C THR A 99 7.93 -1.88 12.04
N GLN A 100 8.82 -1.12 12.69
CA GLN A 100 8.68 0.34 12.85
C GLN A 100 8.83 1.06 11.51
N ILE A 101 9.77 0.62 10.66
CA ILE A 101 9.96 1.17 9.31
C ILE A 101 8.72 0.91 8.44
N ARG A 102 8.19 -0.32 8.46
CA ARG A 102 6.97 -0.66 7.71
C ARG A 102 5.78 0.21 8.12
N GLY A 103 5.58 0.40 9.43
CA GLY A 103 4.51 1.24 9.95
C GLY A 103 4.65 2.73 9.59
N TYR A 104 5.87 3.22 9.38
CA TYR A 104 6.12 4.59 8.93
C TYR A 104 5.91 4.76 7.42
N LEU A 105 6.34 3.79 6.61
CA LEU A 105 6.42 3.94 5.15
C LEU A 105 5.18 3.43 4.41
N ILE A 106 4.49 2.43 4.96
CA ILE A 106 3.37 1.74 4.31
C ILE A 106 2.09 2.08 5.08
N LYS A 107 1.09 2.60 4.35
CA LYS A 107 -0.23 2.87 4.91
C LYS A 107 -1.23 1.86 4.38
N ASP A 108 -2.03 1.31 5.29
CA ASP A 108 -3.15 0.44 4.95
C ASP A 108 -4.46 1.22 5.01
N GLU A 109 -5.09 1.40 3.85
CA GLU A 109 -6.37 2.07 3.67
C GLU A 109 -7.28 1.24 2.74
N ASP A 110 -7.90 0.20 3.28
CA ASP A 110 -8.88 -0.61 2.52
C ASP A 110 -10.10 0.20 2.08
N ALA A 111 -10.47 1.25 2.82
CA ALA A 111 -11.62 2.10 2.52
C ALA A 111 -11.34 3.24 1.51
N MET A 112 -10.07 3.50 1.17
CA MET A 112 -9.67 4.60 0.28
C MET A 112 -10.16 5.99 0.73
N ASP A 113 -10.30 6.21 2.04
CA ASP A 113 -10.87 7.43 2.61
C ASP A 113 -9.96 8.67 2.48
N SER A 114 -8.67 8.48 2.21
CA SER A 114 -7.72 9.58 2.10
C SER A 114 -6.65 9.34 1.04
N ASN A 115 -5.92 10.41 0.70
CA ASN A 115 -4.77 10.34 -0.18
C ASN A 115 -3.50 10.59 0.64
N SER A 116 -2.40 9.98 0.24
CA SER A 116 -1.09 10.28 0.82
C SER A 116 -0.02 10.47 -0.25
N ALA A 117 0.73 11.57 -0.15
CA ALA A 117 1.90 11.82 -1.00
C ALA A 117 3.21 11.24 -0.42
N THR A 118 3.19 10.74 0.81
CA THR A 118 4.39 10.34 1.56
C THR A 118 4.42 8.87 1.95
N HIS A 119 3.33 8.12 1.74
CA HIS A 119 3.24 6.71 2.08
C HIS A 119 3.03 5.85 0.83
N MET A 120 3.57 4.64 0.86
CA MET A 120 3.26 3.60 -0.13
C MET A 120 1.96 2.88 0.24
N PRO A 121 1.12 2.50 -0.73
CA PRO A 121 -0.10 1.74 -0.45
C PRO A 121 0.21 0.29 -0.03
N SER A 122 -0.60 -0.27 0.85
CA SER A 122 -0.55 -1.69 1.21
C SER A 122 -1.06 -2.58 0.06
N GLN A 123 -0.74 -3.87 0.10
CA GLN A 123 -1.35 -4.83 -0.84
C GLN A 123 -2.88 -4.93 -0.67
N GLN A 124 -3.41 -4.68 0.54
CA GLN A 124 -4.85 -4.75 0.78
C GLN A 124 -5.54 -3.52 0.17
N SER A 125 -4.96 -2.34 0.33
CA SER A 125 -5.45 -1.11 -0.32
C SER A 125 -5.47 -1.27 -1.85
N VAL A 126 -4.40 -1.76 -2.46
CA VAL A 126 -4.38 -2.01 -3.92
C VAL A 126 -5.48 -2.99 -4.36
N LYS A 127 -5.76 -4.03 -3.56
CA LYS A 127 -6.85 -4.97 -3.84
C LYS A 127 -8.21 -4.30 -3.72
N ALA A 128 -8.46 -3.52 -2.67
CA ALA A 128 -9.71 -2.78 -2.50
C ALA A 128 -9.97 -1.80 -3.66
N TYR A 129 -8.94 -1.11 -4.14
CA TYR A 129 -9.05 -0.26 -5.34
C TYR A 129 -9.43 -1.08 -6.58
N ALA A 130 -8.76 -2.21 -6.83
CA ALA A 130 -9.04 -3.09 -7.97
C ALA A 130 -10.46 -3.67 -7.90
N ASP A 131 -10.90 -4.15 -6.73
CA ASP A 131 -12.24 -4.72 -6.51
C ASP A 131 -13.35 -3.68 -6.70
N THR A 132 -13.11 -2.43 -6.28
CA THR A 132 -14.04 -1.31 -6.51
C THR A 132 -14.25 -1.08 -8.01
N LYS A 133 -13.17 -1.10 -8.81
CA LYS A 133 -13.25 -0.94 -10.27
C LYS A 133 -13.91 -2.13 -10.95
N ALA A 134 -13.60 -3.35 -10.51
CA ALA A 134 -14.23 -4.57 -11.02
C ALA A 134 -15.75 -4.57 -10.74
N THR A 135 -16.16 -4.08 -9.58
CA THR A 135 -17.58 -3.95 -9.22
C THR A 135 -18.28 -2.95 -10.14
N THR A 136 -17.72 -1.76 -10.37
CA THR A 136 -18.33 -0.76 -11.28
C THR A 136 -18.44 -1.27 -12.71
N SER A 137 -17.46 -2.02 -13.23
CA SER A 137 -17.52 -2.59 -14.59
C SER A 137 -18.49 -3.78 -14.74
N ASN A 138 -18.86 -4.45 -13.66
CA ASN A 138 -19.74 -5.64 -13.70
C ASN A 138 -21.19 -5.35 -13.29
N ARG A 139 -21.55 -4.11 -12.92
CA ARG A 139 -22.93 -3.78 -12.58
C ARG A 139 -23.77 -3.61 -13.85
N LEU A 140 -24.33 -4.74 -14.27
CA LEU A 140 -25.52 -4.85 -15.12
C LEU A 140 -26.78 -4.27 -14.42
N ASP A 141 -26.65 -3.69 -13.23
CA ASP A 141 -27.78 -3.20 -12.42
C ASP A 141 -28.44 -1.95 -13.01
N GLU A 142 -27.75 -1.21 -13.88
CA GLU A 142 -28.34 -0.07 -14.60
C GLU A 142 -29.30 -0.51 -15.72
N PHE A 143 -29.26 -1.79 -16.11
CA PHE A 143 -30.22 -2.39 -17.04
C PHE A 143 -31.56 -2.76 -16.37
N ALA A 144 -31.65 -2.70 -15.03
CA ALA A 144 -32.86 -3.09 -14.32
C ALA A 144 -33.98 -2.03 -14.38
N ASN A 145 -33.65 -0.76 -14.65
CA ASN A 145 -34.63 0.32 -14.88
C ASN A 145 -33.98 1.56 -15.53
N PRO A 146 -33.54 1.50 -16.79
CA PRO A 146 -32.90 2.64 -17.44
C PRO A 146 -33.93 3.76 -17.64
N THR A 147 -33.76 4.89 -16.96
CA THR A 147 -34.54 6.12 -17.20
C THR A 147 -33.97 6.95 -18.36
N SER A 148 -32.86 6.49 -18.96
CA SER A 148 -32.16 7.08 -20.10
C SER A 148 -31.63 5.99 -21.05
N ALA A 149 -31.26 6.37 -22.28
CA ALA A 149 -30.58 5.45 -23.18
C ALA A 149 -29.28 4.93 -22.54
N LEU A 150 -29.01 3.64 -22.70
CA LEU A 150 -27.74 3.03 -22.33
C LEU A 150 -26.65 3.49 -23.32
N ASP A 151 -25.64 4.19 -22.81
CA ASP A 151 -24.43 4.51 -23.57
C ASP A 151 -23.33 3.48 -23.25
N ILE A 152 -22.93 2.71 -24.26
CA ILE A 152 -21.88 1.69 -24.15
C ILE A 152 -20.51 2.22 -24.62
N ASN A 153 -20.35 3.53 -24.84
CA ASN A 153 -19.09 4.21 -25.17
C ASN A 153 -18.24 3.47 -26.23
N ASP A 154 -18.81 3.30 -27.41
CA ASP A 154 -18.21 2.62 -28.57
C ASP A 154 -17.80 1.15 -28.33
N GLN A 155 -18.30 0.49 -27.28
CA GLN A 155 -18.08 -0.94 -27.04
C GLN A 155 -19.11 -1.82 -27.76
N GLU A 156 -18.78 -3.09 -27.96
CA GLU A 156 -19.72 -4.09 -28.47
C GLU A 156 -20.58 -4.69 -27.34
N LEU A 157 -21.90 -4.68 -27.51
CA LEU A 157 -22.81 -5.40 -26.62
C LEU A 157 -22.92 -6.86 -27.05
N GLN A 158 -22.16 -7.75 -26.39
CA GLN A 158 -22.07 -9.17 -26.78
C GLN A 158 -23.37 -9.96 -26.53
N LYS A 159 -24.21 -9.52 -25.59
CA LYS A 159 -25.51 -10.14 -25.27
C LYS A 159 -26.41 -9.16 -24.53
N ALA A 160 -27.60 -8.90 -25.06
CA ALA A 160 -28.68 -8.20 -24.37
C ALA A 160 -29.81 -9.20 -24.08
N VAL A 161 -30.17 -9.39 -22.82
CA VAL A 161 -31.40 -10.11 -22.46
C VAL A 161 -32.45 -9.05 -22.14
N LEU A 162 -33.19 -8.63 -23.15
CA LEU A 162 -34.38 -7.83 -22.95
C LEU A 162 -35.47 -8.78 -22.47
N LYS A 163 -36.05 -8.51 -21.29
CA LYS A 163 -37.34 -9.11 -20.97
C LYS A 163 -38.32 -8.51 -21.95
N ASP A 164 -38.59 -9.24 -23.02
CA ASP A 164 -39.83 -9.05 -23.75
C ASP A 164 -40.94 -9.23 -22.71
N TYR A 165 -41.65 -8.15 -22.39
CA TYR A 165 -42.86 -8.27 -21.61
C TYR A 165 -43.83 -8.98 -22.54
N ALA A 166 -43.77 -10.32 -22.56
CA ALA A 166 -44.56 -11.18 -23.40
C ALA A 166 -45.94 -10.55 -23.58
N GLU A 167 -46.19 -9.99 -24.77
CA GLU A 167 -47.49 -9.41 -25.04
C GLU A 167 -48.48 -10.55 -24.82
N THR A 168 -49.32 -10.41 -23.79
CA THR A 168 -50.36 -11.41 -23.56
C THR A 168 -51.37 -11.14 -24.65
N ASP A 169 -51.35 -11.91 -25.73
CA ASP A 169 -52.37 -11.86 -26.76
C ASP A 169 -53.74 -11.90 -26.08
N VAL A 170 -54.45 -10.78 -26.09
CA VAL A 170 -55.78 -10.69 -25.50
C VAL A 170 -56.71 -11.44 -26.43
N ALA A 171 -57.11 -12.65 -26.04
CA ALA A 171 -58.15 -13.39 -26.73
C ALA A 171 -59.42 -12.53 -26.78
N VAL A 172 -59.93 -12.25 -27.98
CA VAL A 172 -61.25 -11.64 -28.16
C VAL A 172 -62.29 -12.69 -27.79
N SER A 173 -62.79 -12.65 -26.55
CA SER A 173 -63.82 -13.57 -26.07
C SER A 173 -65.22 -13.16 -26.53
N SER A 174 -66.17 -14.10 -26.59
CA SER A 174 -67.55 -13.84 -26.99
C SER A 174 -68.16 -12.70 -26.15
N GLY A 175 -68.68 -11.67 -26.82
CA GLY A 175 -69.31 -10.50 -26.17
C GLY A 175 -68.51 -9.19 -26.26
N THR A 176 -67.25 -9.22 -26.74
CA THR A 176 -66.48 -8.01 -27.07
C THR A 176 -66.47 -7.77 -28.58
N THR A 177 -66.72 -6.53 -29.02
CA THR A 177 -66.58 -6.13 -30.42
C THR A 177 -65.11 -5.91 -30.76
N LEU A 178 -64.61 -6.61 -31.79
CA LEU A 178 -63.33 -6.27 -32.41
C LEU A 178 -63.54 -5.04 -33.32
N ALA A 179 -63.16 -3.86 -32.85
CA ALA A 179 -63.19 -2.64 -33.65
C ALA A 179 -61.87 -2.52 -34.44
N ILE A 180 -61.96 -2.64 -35.77
CA ILE A 180 -60.85 -2.33 -36.67
C ILE A 180 -61.11 -0.94 -37.22
N ASP A 181 -60.29 0.05 -36.84
CA ASP A 181 -60.39 1.39 -37.40
C ASP A 181 -59.80 1.40 -38.83
N LEU A 182 -60.70 1.43 -39.80
CA LEU A 182 -60.38 1.50 -41.24
C LEU A 182 -60.44 2.95 -41.77
N SER A 183 -60.47 3.95 -40.89
CA SER A 183 -60.39 5.34 -41.31
C SER A 183 -59.03 5.66 -41.95
N ALA A 184 -58.95 6.78 -42.66
CA ALA A 184 -57.76 7.25 -43.37
C ALA A 184 -57.18 6.33 -44.47
N GLY A 185 -57.98 5.41 -45.02
CA GLY A 185 -57.57 4.60 -46.18
C GLY A 185 -56.75 3.35 -45.83
N ASN A 186 -56.74 2.95 -44.56
CA ASN A 186 -56.12 1.71 -44.12
C ASN A 186 -56.93 0.49 -44.57
N THR A 187 -56.26 -0.57 -45.01
CA THR A 187 -56.87 -1.88 -45.28
C THR A 187 -56.57 -2.82 -44.12
N GLY A 188 -57.61 -3.27 -43.41
CA GLY A 188 -57.50 -4.31 -42.38
C GLY A 188 -57.98 -5.65 -42.91
N SER A 189 -57.20 -6.71 -42.70
CA SER A 189 -57.60 -8.09 -43.00
C SER A 189 -57.72 -8.88 -41.70
N VAL A 190 -58.88 -9.48 -41.46
CA VAL A 190 -59.04 -10.50 -40.41
C VAL A 190 -58.81 -11.86 -41.06
N THR A 191 -57.71 -12.53 -40.71
CA THR A 191 -57.47 -13.91 -41.16
C THR A 191 -57.97 -14.86 -40.09
N LEU A 192 -59.01 -15.63 -40.40
CA LEU A 192 -59.56 -16.64 -39.49
C LEU A 192 -58.94 -18.00 -39.84
N ALA A 193 -58.33 -18.66 -38.86
CA ALA A 193 -57.56 -19.90 -39.07
C ALA A 193 -58.42 -21.14 -39.45
N HIS A 194 -59.75 -21.00 -39.46
CA HIS A 194 -60.69 -22.07 -39.76
C HIS A 194 -61.76 -21.59 -40.75
N SER A 195 -62.40 -22.52 -41.45
CA SER A 195 -63.51 -22.23 -42.36
C SER A 195 -64.63 -21.48 -41.63
N VAL A 196 -65.00 -20.32 -42.14
CA VAL A 196 -66.13 -19.54 -41.65
C VAL A 196 -67.39 -20.13 -42.26
N THR A 197 -68.25 -20.72 -41.43
CA THR A 197 -69.52 -21.30 -41.88
C THR A 197 -70.64 -20.28 -41.95
N ASP A 198 -70.52 -19.16 -41.24
CA ASP A 198 -71.52 -18.09 -41.23
C ASP A 198 -70.92 -16.73 -40.82
N ILE A 199 -71.47 -15.64 -41.36
CA ILE A 199 -71.15 -14.27 -40.97
C ILE A 199 -72.48 -13.52 -40.77
N ASP A 200 -72.86 -13.39 -39.51
CA ASP A 200 -74.05 -12.63 -39.13
C ASP A 200 -73.75 -11.14 -39.00
N PHE A 201 -74.29 -10.35 -39.93
CA PHE A 201 -74.38 -8.90 -39.77
C PHE A 201 -75.68 -8.58 -39.02
N THR A 202 -75.60 -8.35 -37.71
CA THR A 202 -76.77 -8.17 -36.83
C THR A 202 -77.51 -6.84 -37.00
N ASN A 203 -77.06 -5.95 -37.90
CA ASN A 203 -77.62 -4.62 -38.08
C ASN A 203 -77.78 -4.23 -39.56
N PHE A 204 -78.35 -5.11 -40.38
CA PHE A 204 -78.88 -4.68 -41.66
C PHE A 204 -80.07 -3.73 -41.43
N PRO A 205 -80.07 -2.50 -41.98
CA PRO A 205 -81.25 -1.65 -41.93
C PRO A 205 -82.40 -2.41 -42.61
N THR A 206 -83.49 -2.61 -41.88
CA THR A 206 -84.67 -3.39 -42.32
C THR A 206 -85.39 -2.82 -43.53
N ASN A 207 -84.95 -1.66 -44.04
CA ASN A 207 -85.50 -1.02 -45.23
C ASN A 207 -84.46 -1.07 -46.34
N GLY A 208 -84.47 -2.16 -47.09
CA GLY A 208 -83.85 -2.21 -48.41
C GLY A 208 -84.47 -1.13 -49.29
N VAL A 209 -83.68 -0.10 -49.61
CA VAL A 209 -83.84 0.63 -50.86
C VAL A 209 -82.67 0.21 -51.71
N SER A 210 -82.92 -0.67 -52.67
CA SER A 210 -81.99 -0.85 -53.78
C SER A 210 -81.96 0.46 -54.55
N SER A 211 -80.78 1.08 -54.64
CA SER A 211 -80.44 2.01 -55.72
C SER A 211 -79.29 1.40 -56.52
#